data_AF-A0A2N2WX65-F1
#
_entry.id   AF-A0A2N2WX65-F1
#
_cell.length_a   1.000
_cell.length_b   1.000
_cell.length_c   1.000
_cell.angle_alpha   90.00
_cell.angle_beta   90.00
_cell.angle_gamma   90.00
#
_symmetry.space_group_name_H-M   'P 1'
#
loop_
_entity.id
_entity.type
_entity.pdbx_description
1 polymer ?
#
loop_
_entity_poly.entity_id
_entity_poly.type
_entity_poly.pdbx_seq_one_letter_code
_entity_poly.pdbx_strand_id
1 'polypeptide(L)'
;MDFFELIIGPFLYVIKQLFLGSYMLTGNYGLSIVLLSLAISLLLLPVFMLIEKAKKRDDAVKWRMQPQVDEIKRVYKGQERYYYLKTL
;
A
#
# COMPACT_ATOMS: atom_id res chain seq x y z
N MET A 1 -1.30 16.06 -26.62
CA MET A 1 -0.79 15.12 -25.61
C MET A 1 -1.83 15.07 -24.53
N ASP A 2 -2.58 13.99 -24.48
CA ASP A 2 -3.67 13.85 -23.53
C ASP A 2 -3.11 13.75 -22.10
N PHE A 3 -3.84 14.29 -21.12
CA PHE A 3 -3.47 14.22 -19.69
C PHE A 3 -3.12 12.78 -19.25
N PHE A 4 -3.78 11.80 -19.84
CA PHE A 4 -3.51 10.38 -19.65
C PHE A 4 -2.09 9.99 -20.08
N GLU A 5 -1.59 10.48 -21.21
CA GLU A 5 -0.24 10.16 -21.72
C GLU A 5 0.84 10.75 -20.82
N LEU A 6 0.60 11.93 -20.24
CA LEU A 6 1.55 12.58 -19.34
C LEU A 6 1.73 11.80 -18.03
N ILE A 7 0.63 11.23 -17.50
CA ILE A 7 0.66 10.44 -16.26
C ILE A 7 1.18 9.02 -16.51
N ILE A 8 0.73 8.39 -17.60
CA ILE A 8 1.01 6.98 -17.88
C ILE A 8 2.39 6.81 -18.54
N GLY A 9 2.85 7.79 -19.32
CA GLY A 9 4.13 7.77 -20.04
C GLY A 9 5.34 7.37 -19.18
N PRO A 10 5.62 8.03 -18.04
CA PRO A 10 6.74 7.66 -17.18
C PRO A 10 6.61 6.25 -16.61
N PHE A 11 5.39 5.80 -16.29
CA PHE A 11 5.15 4.45 -15.78
C PHE A 11 5.46 3.39 -16.84
N LEU A 12 5.01 3.61 -18.08
CA LEU A 12 5.31 2.73 -19.21
C LEU A 12 6.81 2.67 -19.52
N TYR A 13 7.50 3.81 -19.42
CA TYR A 13 8.96 3.88 -19.61
C TYR A 13 9.70 3.00 -18.59
N VAL A 14 9.33 3.08 -17.30
CA VAL A 14 9.95 2.26 -16.24
C VAL A 14 9.72 0.77 -16.48
N ILE A 15 8.48 0.36 -16.77
CA ILE A 15 8.17 -1.05 -17.03
C ILE A 15 8.94 -1.56 -18.24
N LYS A 16 8.99 -0.78 -19.32
CA LYS A 16 9.72 -1.15 -20.54
C LYS A 16 11.21 -1.33 -20.25
N GLN A 17 11.81 -0.45 -19.46
CA GLN A 17 13.22 -0.54 -19.08
C GLN A 17 13.50 -1.80 -18.24
N LEU A 18 12.64 -2.12 -17.27
CA LEU A 18 12.75 -3.33 -16.46
C LEU A 18 12.58 -4.61 -17.31
N PHE A 19 11.63 -4.60 -18.24
CA PHE A 19 11.41 -5.73 -19.15
C PHE A 19 12.61 -5.92 -20.08
N LEU A 20 13.13 -4.85 -20.68
CA LEU A 20 14.27 -4.92 -21.59
C LEU A 20 15.52 -5.44 -20.87
N GLY A 21 15.79 -4.98 -19.65
CA GLY A 21 16.88 -5.50 -18.81
C GLY A 21 16.71 -6.98 -18.49
N SER A 22 15.49 -7.40 -18.15
CA SER A 22 15.17 -8.81 -17.89
C SER A 22 15.34 -9.69 -19.14
N TYR A 23 14.96 -9.17 -20.31
CA TYR A 23 15.10 -9.84 -21.59
C TYR A 23 16.55 -9.99 -22.03
N MET A 24 17.36 -8.94 -21.86
CA MET A 24 18.80 -9.00 -22.16
C MET A 24 19.54 -10.05 -21.33
N LEU A 25 19.13 -10.27 -20.08
CA LEU A 25 19.73 -11.27 -19.20
C LEU A 25 19.33 -12.70 -19.55
N THR A 26 18.12 -12.89 -20.08
CA THR A 26 17.53 -14.23 -20.17
C THR A 26 17.43 -14.78 -21.60
N GLY A 27 17.32 -13.90 -22.61
CA GLY A 27 17.19 -14.29 -24.01
C GLY A 27 15.89 -15.04 -24.37
N ASN A 28 14.98 -15.26 -23.42
CA ASN A 28 13.71 -15.94 -23.62
C ASN A 28 12.58 -15.12 -22.98
N TYR A 29 11.53 -14.83 -23.77
CA TYR A 29 10.37 -14.05 -23.33
C TYR A 29 9.70 -14.60 -22.07
N GLY A 30 9.54 -15.92 -21.94
CA GLY A 30 8.83 -16.53 -20.81
C GLY A 30 9.56 -16.30 -19.47
N LEU A 31 10.84 -16.60 -19.43
CA LEU A 31 11.66 -16.41 -18.23
C LEU A 31 11.88 -14.92 -17.92
N SER A 32 11.91 -14.06 -18.94
CA SER A 32 12.02 -12.61 -18.77
C SER A 32 10.82 -12.02 -18.04
N ILE A 33 9.62 -12.54 -18.27
CA ILE A 33 8.40 -12.12 -17.56
C ILE A 33 8.47 -12.54 -16.08
N VAL A 34 8.94 -13.75 -15.80
CA VAL A 34 9.13 -14.22 -14.41
C VAL A 34 10.14 -13.35 -13.67
N LEU A 35 11.27 -13.04 -14.32
CA LEU A 35 12.30 -12.18 -13.75
C LEU A 35 11.81 -10.74 -13.56
N LEU A 36 11.04 -10.21 -14.51
CA LEU A 36 10.39 -8.90 -14.40
C LEU A 36 9.45 -8.86 -13.19
N SER A 37 8.62 -9.89 -13.01
CA SER A 37 7.71 -9.98 -11.86
C SER A 37 8.49 -9.91 -10.54
N LEU A 38 9.57 -10.68 -10.42
CA LEU A 38 10.43 -10.67 -9.24
C LEU A 38 11.09 -9.30 -9.03
N ALA A 39 11.60 -8.67 -10.09
CA ALA A 39 12.21 -7.35 -10.03
C ALA A 39 11.22 -6.27 -9.57
N ILE A 40 9.99 -6.29 -10.10
CA ILE A 40 8.92 -5.37 -9.68
C ILE A 40 8.55 -5.62 -8.21
N SER A 41 8.37 -6.89 -7.81
CA SER A 41 8.09 -7.24 -6.41
C SER A 41 9.19 -6.73 -5.48
N LEU A 42 10.46 -6.92 -5.84
CA LEU A 42 11.61 -6.43 -5.08
C LEU A 42 11.66 -4.89 -5.01
N LEU A 43 11.32 -4.20 -6.11
CA LEU A 43 11.25 -2.74 -6.16
C LEU A 43 10.11 -2.21 -5.28
N LEU A 44 8.97 -2.92 -5.22
CA LEU A 44 7.83 -2.54 -4.39
C LEU A 44 8.04 -2.85 -2.90
N LEU A 45 8.90 -3.80 -2.53
CA LEU A 45 9.19 -4.12 -1.12
C LEU A 45 9.53 -2.90 -0.25
N PRO A 46 10.49 -2.03 -0.59
CA PRO A 46 10.77 -0.84 0.22
C PRO A 46 9.56 0.10 0.32
N VAL A 47 8.78 0.22 -0.75
CA VAL A 47 7.53 1.01 -0.75
C VAL A 47 6.52 0.41 0.22
N PHE A 48 6.33 -0.90 0.20
CA PHE A 48 5.46 -1.61 1.15
C PHE A 48 5.92 -1.42 2.60
N MET A 49 7.23 -1.47 2.88
CA MET A 49 7.74 -1.23 4.23
C MET A 49 7.44 0.20 4.71
N LEU A 50 7.54 1.21 3.83
CA LEU A 50 7.19 2.59 4.17
C LEU A 50 5.69 2.72 4.47
N ILE A 51 4.84 2.10 3.64
CA ILE A 51 3.39 2.07 3.86
C ILE A 51 3.06 1.40 5.19
N GLU A 52 3.65 0.24 5.47
CA GLU A 52 3.42 -0.49 6.71
C GLU A 52 3.90 0.30 7.93
N LYS A 53 5.03 1.00 7.84
CA LYS A 53 5.53 1.87 8.89
C LYS A 53 4.60 3.06 9.15
N ALA A 54 4.03 3.66 8.10
CA ALA A 54 3.02 4.69 8.24
C ALA A 54 1.76 4.13 8.92
N LYS A 55 1.26 2.99 8.45
CA LYS A 55 0.09 2.31 9.01
C LYS A 55 0.26 1.92 10.48
N LYS A 56 1.43 1.42 10.87
CA LYS A 56 1.75 1.05 12.26
C LYS A 56 1.61 2.22 13.24
N ARG A 57 1.88 3.47 12.80
CA ARG A 57 1.67 4.66 13.65
C ARG A 57 0.19 4.85 13.95
N ASP A 58 -0.65 4.76 12.92
CA ASP A 58 -2.10 4.89 13.07
C ASP A 58 -2.70 3.74 13.88
N ASP A 59 -2.21 2.52 13.65
CA ASP A 59 -2.66 1.33 14.37
C ASP A 59 -2.27 1.38 15.85
N ALA A 60 -1.08 1.91 16.19
CA ALA A 60 -0.67 2.10 17.58
C ALA A 60 -1.56 3.11 18.32
N VAL A 61 -1.96 4.20 17.64
CA VAL A 61 -2.89 5.20 18.18
C VAL A 61 -4.28 4.58 18.39
N LYS A 62 -4.77 3.80 17.41
CA LYS A 62 -6.03 3.05 17.56
C LYS A 62 -5.99 2.03 18.70
N TRP A 63 -4.89 1.31 18.86
CA TRP A 63 -4.70 0.34 19.95
C TRP A 63 -4.77 0.99 21.33
N ARG A 64 -4.19 2.20 21.48
CA ARG A 64 -4.26 2.95 22.74
C ARG A 64 -5.68 3.43 23.05
N MET A 65 -6.48 3.76 22.03
CA MET A 65 -7.88 4.17 22.20
C MET A 65 -8.85 2.99 22.37
N GLN A 66 -8.48 1.80 21.89
CA GLN A 66 -9.28 0.58 21.94
C GLN A 66 -9.87 0.25 23.32
N PRO A 67 -9.13 0.30 24.45
CA PRO A 67 -9.71 0.03 25.77
C PRO A 67 -10.80 1.03 26.17
N GLN A 68 -10.59 2.33 25.92
CA GLN A 68 -11.59 3.37 26.22
C GLN A 68 -12.83 3.22 25.35
N VAL A 69 -12.62 2.90 24.07
CA VAL A 69 -13.69 2.57 23.13
C VAL A 69 -14.49 1.36 23.64
N ASP A 70 -13.83 0.31 24.10
CA ASP A 70 -14.50 -0.90 24.56
C ASP A 70 -15.25 -0.70 25.89
N GLU A 71 -14.75 0.14 26.80
CA GLU A 71 -15.50 0.59 27.98
C GLU A 71 -16.78 1.33 27.59
N ILE A 72 -16.69 2.30 26.68
CA ILE A 72 -17.85 3.06 26.20
C ILE A 72 -18.87 2.14 25.54
N LYS A 73 -18.41 1.17 24.74
CA LYS A 73 -19.29 0.18 24.10
C LYS A 73 -19.98 -0.76 25.09
N ARG A 74 -19.33 -1.05 26.23
CA ARG A 74 -19.84 -1.94 27.28
C ARG A 74 -20.87 -1.22 28.16
N VAL A 75 -20.63 0.04 28.49
CA VAL A 75 -21.46 0.83 29.40
C VAL A 75 -22.63 1.50 28.67
N TYR A 76 -22.42 2.04 27.47
CA TYR A 76 -23.41 2.85 26.76
C TYR A 76 -24.03 2.11 25.56
N LYS A 77 -25.31 2.37 25.29
CA LYS A 77 -26.08 1.79 24.18
C LYS A 77 -26.75 2.88 23.34
N GLY A 78 -27.09 2.55 22.08
CA GLY A 78 -27.85 3.45 21.20
C GLY A 78 -27.13 4.77 20.90
N GLN A 79 -27.85 5.88 20.98
CA GLN A 79 -27.35 7.21 20.63
C GLN A 79 -26.25 7.72 21.58
N GLU A 80 -26.30 7.38 22.87
CA GLU A 80 -25.30 7.83 23.85
C GLU A 80 -23.91 7.29 23.50
N ARG A 81 -23.83 6.00 23.14
CA ARG A 81 -22.59 5.39 22.66
C ARG A 81 -22.02 6.13 21.44
N TYR A 82 -22.87 6.56 20.51
CA TYR A 82 -22.43 7.30 19.33
C TYR A 82 -21.84 8.67 19.69
N TYR A 83 -22.47 9.39 20.62
CA TYR A 83 -21.94 10.67 21.11
C TYR A 83 -20.57 10.52 21.77
N TYR A 84 -20.42 9.59 22.70
CA TYR A 84 -19.15 9.40 23.40
C TYR A 84 -18.01 8.92 22.49
N LEU A 85 -18.31 8.09 21.48
CA LEU A 85 -17.31 7.66 20.50
C LEU A 85 -16.90 8.76 19.51
N LYS A 86 -17.74 9.78 19.31
CA LYS A 86 -17.46 10.90 18.40
C LYS A 86 -16.59 11.98 19.06
N THR A 87 -16.58 12.03 20.40
CA THR A 87 -15.80 13.01 21.18
C THR A 87 -14.36 12.53 21.46
N LEU A 88 -14.09 11.24 21.27
CA LEU A 88 -12.74 10.64 21.24
C LEU A 88 -12.02 10.94 19.92
#